data_AF-A0A1A7GUA7-F1
#
_entry.id   AF-A0A1A7GUA7-F1
#
_cell.length_a   1.000
_cell.length_b   1.000
_cell.length_c   1.000
_cell.angle_alpha   90.00
_cell.angle_beta   90.00
_cell.angle_gamma   90.00
#
_symmetry.space_group_name_H-M   'P 1'
#
loop_
_entity.id
_entity.type
_entity.pdbx_description
1 polymer ?
#
loop_
_entity_poly.entity_id
_entity_poly.type
_entity_poly.pdbx_seq_one_letter_code
_entity_poly.pdbx_strand_id
1 'polypeptide(L)'
;MGRRPRDRDRDATAIKAAAERLLAGTPLRSASGKLTATELIVESGLRRDVVYPHHQDLVDEFRLRAQAQDRVPTAAQELAERYAAVVDELKETKQQLVAERELTAFLRRTAVELAVEVENLRRDQEDVADATVVSMPRRRGPGRRSLSANPED
;
A
#
# COMPACT_ATOMS: atom_id res chain seq x y z
N MET A 1 -20.83 64.28 27.96
CA MET A 1 -21.44 63.03 27.42
C MET A 1 -20.69 61.84 28.02
N GLY A 2 -21.14 61.29 29.15
CA GLY A 2 -20.52 60.11 29.76
C GLY A 2 -20.83 58.87 28.92
N ARG A 3 -19.81 58.10 28.54
CA ARG A 3 -20.01 56.81 27.87
C ARG A 3 -20.87 55.93 28.77
N ARG A 4 -21.94 55.34 28.21
CA ARG A 4 -22.75 54.32 28.88
C ARG A 4 -21.82 53.23 29.42
N PRO A 5 -21.97 52.79 30.67
CA PRO A 5 -21.21 51.67 31.21
C PRO A 5 -21.38 50.46 30.29
N ARG A 6 -20.26 49.83 29.92
CA ARG A 6 -20.25 48.63 29.07
C ARG A 6 -20.74 47.45 29.91
N ASP A 7 -21.63 46.64 29.34
CA ASP A 7 -22.22 45.49 30.01
C ASP A 7 -21.23 44.31 30.00
N ARG A 8 -20.49 44.17 31.09
CA ARG A 8 -19.43 43.17 31.22
C ARG A 8 -19.95 41.74 31.27
N ASP A 9 -21.17 41.55 31.78
CA ASP A 9 -21.77 40.22 31.86
C ASP A 9 -22.14 39.73 30.47
N ARG A 10 -22.71 40.62 29.64
CA ARG A 10 -22.98 40.34 28.24
C ARG A 10 -21.70 40.02 27.46
N ASP A 11 -20.63 40.78 27.70
CA ASP A 11 -19.32 40.54 27.08
C ASP A 11 -18.76 39.17 27.50
N ALA A 12 -18.82 38.82 28.79
CA ALA A 12 -18.39 37.51 29.29
C ALA A 12 -19.20 36.35 28.69
N THR A 13 -20.52 36.49 28.56
CA THR A 13 -21.37 35.49 27.89
C THR A 13 -20.98 35.31 26.43
N ALA A 14 -20.70 36.40 25.71
CA ALA A 14 -20.28 36.34 24.31
C ALA A 14 -18.94 35.60 24.14
N ILE A 15 -17.97 35.84 25.04
CA ILE A 15 -16.67 35.16 25.03
C ILE A 15 -16.84 33.66 25.32
N LYS A 16 -17.63 33.29 26.33
CA LYS A 16 -17.88 31.88 26.66
C LYS A 16 -18.56 31.14 25.51
N ALA A 17 -19.59 31.73 24.91
CA ALA A 17 -20.28 31.13 23.78
C ALA A 17 -19.36 30.97 22.56
N ALA A 18 -18.45 31.92 22.33
CA ALA A 18 -17.43 31.82 21.28
C ALA A 18 -16.41 30.72 21.56
N ALA A 19 -15.95 30.59 22.81
CA ALA A 19 -15.03 29.54 23.24
C ALA A 19 -15.62 28.14 23.01
N GLU A 20 -16.87 27.92 23.42
CA GLU A 20 -17.56 26.64 23.21
C GLU A 20 -17.68 26.28 21.72
N ARG A 21 -18.03 27.24 20.86
CA ARG A 21 -18.12 27.00 19.41
C ARG A 21 -16.76 26.68 18.78
N LEU A 22 -15.70 27.38 19.19
CA LEU A 22 -14.35 27.11 18.69
C LEU A 22 -13.85 25.72 19.14
N LEU A 23 -14.00 25.38 20.42
CA LEU A 23 -13.60 24.06 20.95
C LEU A 23 -14.41 22.92 20.32
N ALA A 24 -15.68 23.17 19.99
CA ALA A 24 -16.54 22.22 19.28
C ALA A 24 -16.28 22.15 17.76
N GLY A 25 -15.39 22.99 17.21
CA GLY A 25 -15.10 23.02 15.77
C GLY A 25 -16.23 23.58 14.89
N THR A 26 -17.15 24.37 15.46
CA THR A 26 -18.29 24.98 14.76
C THR A 26 -18.27 26.53 14.82
N PRO A 27 -17.19 27.17 14.34
CA PRO A 27 -17.08 28.63 14.36
C PRO A 27 -18.14 29.31 13.48
N LEU A 28 -18.62 30.49 13.90
CA LEU A 28 -19.57 31.29 13.12
C LEU A 28 -18.92 32.50 12.44
N ARG A 29 -17.86 33.06 13.02
CA ARG A 29 -17.19 34.27 12.54
C ARG A 29 -15.70 34.07 12.29
N SER A 30 -15.08 33.15 13.03
CA SER A 30 -13.69 32.76 12.79
C SER A 30 -13.55 32.09 11.42
N ALA A 31 -12.65 32.59 10.58
CA ALA A 31 -12.43 32.06 9.24
C ALA A 31 -11.59 30.78 9.26
N SER A 32 -10.64 30.67 10.18
CA SER A 32 -9.74 29.51 10.26
C SER A 32 -10.16 28.47 11.30
N GLY A 33 -10.99 28.85 12.28
CA GLY A 33 -11.41 27.99 13.38
C GLY A 33 -10.27 27.60 14.34
N LYS A 34 -9.08 28.21 14.20
CA LYS A 34 -7.93 27.87 15.05
C LYS A 34 -8.21 28.24 16.51
N LEU A 35 -7.75 27.41 17.44
CA LEU A 35 -7.91 27.60 18.88
C LEU A 35 -6.93 28.66 19.43
N THR A 36 -7.00 29.88 18.91
CA THR A 36 -6.14 31.01 19.31
C THR A 36 -6.94 32.14 19.94
N ALA A 37 -6.30 32.96 20.76
CA ALA A 37 -6.95 34.12 21.39
C ALA A 37 -7.46 35.13 20.35
N THR A 38 -6.77 35.29 19.22
CA THR A 38 -7.22 36.18 18.14
C THR A 38 -8.53 35.69 17.54
N GLU A 39 -8.63 34.39 17.26
CA GLU A 39 -9.85 33.79 16.71
C GLU A 39 -10.99 33.81 17.73
N LEU A 40 -10.70 33.64 19.02
CA LEU A 40 -11.70 33.81 20.10
C LEU A 40 -12.28 35.24 20.13
N ILE A 41 -11.43 36.25 19.97
CA ILE A 41 -11.87 37.65 19.92
C ILE A 41 -12.74 37.90 18.68
N VAL A 42 -12.34 37.38 17.51
CA VAL A 42 -13.13 37.46 16.28
C VAL A 42 -14.47 36.74 16.43
N GLU A 43 -14.46 35.54 17.01
CA GLU A 43 -15.65 34.70 17.20
C GLU A 43 -16.64 35.29 18.21
N SER A 44 -16.15 35.94 19.27
CA SER A 44 -16.99 36.65 20.24
C SER A 44 -17.56 37.96 19.69
N GLY A 45 -17.01 38.48 18.58
CA GLY A 45 -17.41 39.76 18.00
C GLY A 45 -17.03 40.97 18.86
N LEU A 46 -16.16 40.77 19.85
CA LEU A 46 -15.68 41.83 20.73
C LEU A 46 -14.35 42.39 20.22
N ARG A 47 -13.97 43.56 20.72
CA ARG A 47 -12.68 44.17 20.39
C ARG A 47 -11.62 43.81 21.43
N ARG A 48 -10.36 43.76 20.98
CA ARG A 48 -9.19 43.43 21.81
C ARG A 48 -9.05 44.31 23.06
N ASP A 49 -9.36 45.61 22.94
CA ASP A 49 -9.34 46.60 24.02
C ASP A 49 -10.49 46.45 25.01
N VAL A 50 -11.47 45.57 24.73
CA VAL A 50 -12.53 45.18 25.67
C VAL A 50 -12.16 43.89 26.38
N VAL A 51 -11.65 42.92 25.64
CA VAL A 51 -11.40 41.56 26.13
C VAL A 51 -10.23 41.52 27.12
N TYR A 52 -9.05 42.06 26.77
CA TYR A 52 -7.88 41.93 27.64
C TYR A 52 -7.99 42.66 28.98
N PRO A 53 -8.52 43.90 29.07
CA PRO A 53 -8.60 44.59 30.36
C PRO A 53 -9.60 44.00 31.36
N HIS A 54 -10.57 43.21 30.89
CA HIS A 54 -11.73 42.80 31.70
C HIS A 54 -12.02 41.29 31.72
N HIS A 55 -11.50 40.54 30.76
CA HIS A 55 -11.86 39.14 30.52
C HIS A 55 -10.64 38.28 30.14
N GLN A 56 -9.46 38.63 30.67
CA GLN A 56 -8.24 37.87 30.41
C GLN A 56 -8.31 36.45 30.97
N ASP A 57 -8.97 36.28 32.11
CA ASP A 57 -9.27 34.99 32.73
C ASP A 57 -9.97 34.02 31.78
N LEU A 58 -10.96 34.49 31.03
CA LEU A 58 -11.70 33.67 30.05
C LEU A 58 -10.83 33.29 28.85
N VAL A 59 -9.93 34.19 28.43
CA VAL A 59 -8.98 33.92 27.34
C VAL A 59 -7.96 32.85 27.78
N ASP A 60 -7.50 32.94 29.01
CA ASP A 60 -6.54 31.99 29.59
C ASP A 60 -7.20 30.62 29.83
N GLU A 61 -8.44 30.58 30.33
CA GLU A 61 -9.22 29.34 30.43
C GLU A 61 -9.41 28.67 29.07
N PHE A 62 -9.78 29.44 28.04
CA PHE A 62 -9.91 28.93 26.67
C PHE A 62 -8.58 28.33 26.17
N ARG A 63 -7.46 29.01 26.40
CA ARG A 63 -6.13 28.50 26.01
C ARG A 63 -5.78 27.21 26.74
N LEU A 64 -6.08 27.12 28.03
CA LEU A 64 -5.85 25.89 28.80
C LEU A 64 -6.68 24.72 28.27
N ARG A 65 -7.96 24.96 27.97
CA ARG A 65 -8.84 23.95 27.35
C ARG A 65 -8.37 23.56 25.95
N ALA A 66 -8.00 24.53 25.12
CA ALA A 66 -7.45 24.28 23.80
C ALA A 66 -6.17 23.44 23.87
N GLN A 67 -5.25 23.76 24.79
CA GLN A 67 -4.05 22.95 25.01
C GLN A 67 -4.37 21.55 25.51
N ALA A 68 -5.40 21.37 26.34
CA ALA A 68 -5.83 20.06 26.79
C ALA A 68 -6.40 19.21 25.63
N GLN A 69 -7.05 19.85 24.65
CA GLN A 69 -7.59 19.21 23.44
C GLN A 69 -6.49 18.93 22.39
N ASP A 70 -5.54 19.85 22.22
CA ASP A 70 -4.38 19.74 21.31
C ASP A 70 -3.24 18.86 21.86
N ARG A 71 -3.27 18.52 23.15
CA ARG A 71 -2.47 17.40 23.66
C ARG A 71 -3.04 16.14 23.05
N VAL A 72 -2.50 15.78 21.89
CA VAL A 72 -2.66 14.48 21.25
C VAL A 72 -2.58 13.44 22.37
N PRO A 73 -3.67 12.73 22.67
CA PRO A 73 -3.64 11.72 23.72
C PRO A 73 -2.50 10.77 23.40
N THR A 74 -1.70 10.37 24.38
CA THR A 74 -0.57 9.44 24.18
C THR A 74 -0.98 8.23 23.34
N ALA A 75 -2.23 7.77 23.50
CA ALA A 75 -2.83 6.71 22.68
C ALA A 75 -2.88 6.99 21.16
N ALA A 76 -3.07 8.25 20.73
CA ALA A 76 -3.05 8.63 19.33
C ALA A 76 -1.62 8.75 18.76
N GLN A 77 -0.63 9.12 19.59
CA GLN A 77 0.79 9.03 19.21
C GLN A 77 1.22 7.57 19.07
N GLU A 78 0.90 6.73 20.05
CA GLU A 78 1.14 5.28 19.99
C GLU A 78 0.46 4.65 18.77
N LEU A 79 -0.75 5.09 18.42
CA LEU A 79 -1.44 4.61 17.21
C LEU A 79 -0.73 5.04 15.93
N ALA A 80 -0.24 6.27 15.87
CA ALA A 80 0.51 6.77 14.71
C ALA A 80 1.84 6.03 14.53
N GLU A 81 2.56 5.74 15.63
CA GLU A 81 3.79 4.95 15.62
C GLU A 81 3.53 3.51 15.16
N ARG A 82 2.47 2.87 15.69
CA ARG A 82 2.05 1.52 15.26
C ARG A 82 1.65 1.49 13.79
N TYR A 83 0.93 2.52 13.33
CA TYR A 83 0.56 2.63 11.92
C TYR A 83 1.79 2.76 11.02
N ALA A 84 2.77 3.57 11.41
CA ALA A 84 4.04 3.69 10.68
C ALA A 84 4.77 2.34 10.61
N ALA A 85 4.90 1.64 11.74
CA ALA A 85 5.53 0.32 11.78
C ALA A 85 4.84 -0.71 10.86
N VAL A 86 3.51 -0.77 10.89
CA VAL A 86 2.73 -1.69 10.02
C VAL A 86 2.89 -1.33 8.55
N VAL A 87 2.96 -0.05 8.20
CA VAL A 87 3.20 0.39 6.81
C VAL A 87 4.57 -0.05 6.33
N ASP A 88 5.60 0.05 7.17
CA ASP A 88 6.95 -0.39 6.86
C ASP A 88 7.02 -1.92 6.69
N GLU A 89 6.42 -2.69 7.59
CA GLU A 89 6.31 -4.16 7.47
C GLU A 89 5.56 -4.58 6.20
N LEU A 90 4.49 -3.87 5.85
CA LEU A 90 3.72 -4.13 4.63
C LEU A 90 4.55 -3.83 3.37
N LYS A 91 5.43 -2.84 3.43
CA LYS A 91 6.35 -2.53 2.33
C LYS A 91 7.40 -3.62 2.17
N GLU A 92 7.99 -4.07 3.27
CA GLU A 92 9.00 -5.14 3.28
C GLU A 92 8.42 -6.46 2.76
N THR A 93 7.26 -6.88 3.28
CA THR A 93 6.58 -8.11 2.84
C THR A 93 6.20 -8.06 1.35
N LYS A 94 5.78 -6.91 0.83
CA LYS A 94 5.55 -6.73 -0.61
C LYS A 94 6.83 -6.90 -1.44
N GLN A 95 7.96 -6.39 -0.96
CA GLN A 95 9.24 -6.55 -1.64
C GLN A 95 9.68 -8.03 -1.65
N GLN A 96 9.54 -8.72 -0.51
CA GLN A 96 9.82 -10.15 -0.41
C GLN A 96 8.92 -10.97 -1.37
N LEU A 97 7.64 -10.65 -1.44
CA LEU A 97 6.70 -11.31 -2.36
C LEU A 97 7.07 -11.13 -3.83
N VAL A 98 7.54 -9.94 -4.22
CA VAL A 98 8.02 -9.69 -5.59
C VAL A 98 9.26 -10.54 -5.87
N ALA A 99 10.24 -10.54 -4.96
CA ALA A 99 11.46 -11.33 -5.12
C ALA A 99 11.17 -12.84 -5.21
N GLU A 100 10.25 -13.35 -4.38
CA GLU A 100 9.85 -14.76 -4.41
C GLU A 100 9.18 -15.14 -5.74
N ARG A 101 8.34 -14.25 -6.28
CA ARG A 101 7.68 -14.45 -7.57
C ARG A 101 8.67 -14.47 -8.73
N GLU A 102 9.66 -13.58 -8.71
CA GLU A 102 10.74 -13.54 -9.70
C GLU A 102 11.58 -14.82 -9.65
N LEU A 103 11.97 -15.25 -8.44
CA LEU A 103 12.69 -16.50 -8.25
C LEU A 103 11.89 -17.72 -8.73
N THR A 104 10.59 -17.76 -8.41
CA THR A 104 9.70 -18.83 -8.83
C THR A 104 9.55 -18.87 -10.36
N ALA A 105 9.42 -17.71 -11.01
CA ALA A 105 9.35 -17.62 -12.46
C ALA A 105 10.65 -18.11 -13.12
N PHE A 106 11.80 -17.73 -12.56
CA PHE A 106 13.10 -18.20 -12.99
C PHE A 106 13.23 -19.72 -12.87
N LEU A 107 12.93 -20.28 -11.69
CA LEU A 107 13.00 -21.72 -11.45
C LEU A 107 12.08 -22.52 -12.38
N ARG A 108 10.86 -22.03 -12.63
CA ARG A 108 9.94 -22.66 -13.59
C ARG A 108 10.52 -22.70 -15.00
N ARG A 109 11.14 -21.61 -15.45
CA ARG A 109 11.76 -21.55 -16.78
C ARG A 109 12.91 -22.57 -16.89
N THR A 110 13.83 -22.56 -15.92
CA THR A 110 14.97 -23.49 -15.90
C THR A 110 14.50 -24.95 -15.84
N ALA A 111 13.46 -25.25 -15.05
CA ALA A 111 12.90 -26.59 -14.98
C ALA A 111 12.33 -27.07 -16.32
N VAL A 112 11.65 -26.19 -17.07
CA VAL A 112 11.14 -26.51 -18.41
C VAL A 112 12.28 -26.70 -19.40
N GLU A 113 13.29 -25.83 -19.40
CA GLU A 113 14.46 -25.95 -20.26
C GLU A 113 15.19 -27.29 -20.01
N LEU A 114 15.44 -27.64 -18.76
CA LEU A 114 16.03 -28.93 -18.38
C LEU A 114 15.16 -30.14 -18.77
N ALA A 115 13.84 -30.04 -18.62
CA ALA A 115 12.94 -31.12 -19.03
C ALA A 115 13.00 -31.37 -20.54
N VAL A 116 13.08 -30.31 -21.34
CA VAL A 116 13.25 -30.40 -22.81
C VAL A 116 14.60 -31.00 -23.16
N GLU A 117 15.69 -30.57 -22.50
CA GLU A 117 17.03 -31.13 -22.74
C GLU A 117 17.09 -32.63 -22.44
N VAL A 118 16.51 -33.07 -21.32
CA VAL A 118 16.45 -34.50 -20.96
C VAL A 118 15.66 -35.30 -21.99
N GLU A 119 14.54 -34.76 -22.49
CA GLU A 119 13.74 -35.42 -23.51
C GLU A 119 14.47 -35.51 -24.86
N ASN A 120 15.18 -34.45 -25.27
CA ASN A 120 15.98 -34.46 -26.49
C ASN A 120 17.12 -35.49 -26.40
N LEU A 121 17.83 -35.55 -25.27
CA LEU A 121 18.90 -36.52 -25.05
C LEU A 121 18.39 -37.97 -25.09
N ARG A 122 17.16 -38.22 -24.63
CA ARG A 122 16.52 -39.54 -24.73
C ARG A 122 16.22 -39.91 -26.18
N ARG A 123 15.65 -38.99 -26.95
CA ARG A 123 15.39 -39.20 -28.39
C ARG A 123 16.67 -39.45 -29.18
N ASP A 124 17.71 -38.66 -28.92
CA ASP A 124 19.01 -38.84 -29.58
C ASP A 124 19.60 -40.23 -29.28
N GLN A 125 19.42 -40.76 -28.07
CA GLN A 125 19.85 -42.12 -27.71
C GLN A 125 19.02 -43.20 -28.42
N GLU A 126 17.71 -43.01 -28.54
CA GLU A 126 16.81 -43.91 -29.27
C GLU A 126 17.16 -43.94 -30.77
N ASP A 127 17.38 -42.78 -31.39
CA ASP A 127 17.76 -42.65 -32.79
C ASP A 127 19.12 -43.33 -33.08
N VAL A 128 20.11 -43.17 -32.18
CA VAL A 128 21.41 -43.86 -32.29
C VAL A 128 21.26 -45.37 -32.13
N ALA A 129 20.40 -45.83 -31.22
CA ALA A 129 20.10 -47.25 -31.05
C ALA A 129 19.44 -47.84 -32.30
N ASP A 130 18.43 -47.18 -32.86
CA ASP A 130 17.73 -47.61 -34.07
C ASP A 130 18.63 -47.61 -35.31
N ALA A 131 19.49 -46.60 -35.47
CA ALA A 131 20.48 -46.55 -36.55
C ALA A 131 21.52 -47.68 -36.46
N THR A 132 21.81 -48.18 -35.27
CA THR A 132 22.71 -49.33 -35.06
C THR A 132 22.03 -50.66 -35.45
N VAL A 133 20.69 -50.73 -35.43
CA VAL A 133 19.90 -51.93 -35.78
C VAL A 133 19.35 -51.85 -37.21
N VAL A 134 20.18 -51.42 -38.19
CA VAL A 134 19.83 -51.63 -39.60
C VAL A 134 20.05 -53.10 -39.96
N SER A 135 18.94 -53.85 -40.01
CA SER A 135 18.92 -55.24 -40.42
C SER A 135 19.40 -55.40 -41.88
N MET A 136 20.50 -56.13 -42.06
CA MET A 136 21.07 -56.48 -43.37
C MET A 136 20.00 -57.16 -44.24
N PRO A 137 19.77 -56.74 -45.50
CA PRO A 137 18.79 -57.41 -46.35
C PRO A 137 19.25 -58.85 -46.61
N ARG A 138 18.47 -59.82 -46.13
CA ARG A 138 18.68 -61.24 -46.43
C ARG A 138 18.60 -61.43 -47.94
N ARG A 139 19.75 -61.67 -48.58
CA ARG A 139 19.84 -62.08 -49.99
C ARG A 139 18.93 -63.30 -50.20
N ARG A 140 17.81 -63.11 -50.91
CA ARG A 140 17.03 -64.21 -51.49
C ARG A 140 17.97 -64.99 -52.40
N GLY A 141 18.27 -66.23 -52.02
CA GLY A 141 19.09 -67.14 -52.83
C GLY A 141 18.48 -67.38 -54.21
N PRO A 142 19.30 -67.60 -55.26
CA PRO A 142 18.79 -67.81 -56.60
C PRO A 142 18.01 -69.13 -56.66
N GLY A 143 16.74 -69.05 -57.05
CA GLY A 143 15.88 -70.19 -57.31
C GLY A 143 16.45 -71.07 -58.42
N ARG A 144 16.59 -72.36 -58.12
CA ARG A 144 16.86 -73.44 -59.07
C ARG A 144 15.88 -73.35 -60.24
N ARG A 145 16.39 -73.12 -61.46
CA ARG A 145 15.65 -73.43 -62.69
C ARG A 145 16.07 -74.83 -63.13
N SER A 146 15.19 -75.80 -62.91
CA SER A 146 15.17 -77.05 -63.65
C SER A 146 14.78 -76.75 -65.10
N LEU A 147 15.70 -76.94 -66.04
CA LEU A 147 15.37 -77.09 -67.46
C LEU A 147 15.47 -78.57 -67.80
N SER A 148 14.31 -79.15 -68.12
CA SER A 148 14.15 -80.43 -68.80
C SER A 148 13.58 -80.17 -70.20
N ALA A 149 13.96 -81.04 -71.14
CA ALA A 149 13.38 -81.32 -72.46
C ALA A 149 14.02 -80.66 -73.71
N ASN A 150 14.88 -81.46 -74.35
CA ASN A 150 15.00 -81.83 -75.78
C ASN A 150 14.00 -81.22 -76.80
N PRO A 151 14.38 -81.01 -78.08
CA PRO A 151 14.57 -82.09 -79.09
C PRO A 151 15.80 -81.82 -80.02
N GLU A 152 16.23 -82.58 -81.03
CA GLU A 152 15.64 -83.58 -81.95
C GLU A 152 16.82 -84.17 -82.77
N ASP A 153 16.79 -85.50 -83.03
CA ASP A 153 17.08 -86.18 -84.31
C ASP A 153 16.98 -87.72 -84.13
#